data_AF-A0A7X9L025-F1
#
_entry.id   AF-A0A7X9L025-F1
#
_cell.length_a   1.000
_cell.length_b   1.000
_cell.length_c   1.000
_cell.angle_alpha   90.00
_cell.angle_beta   90.00
_cell.angle_gamma   90.00
#
_symmetry.space_group_name_H-M   'P 1'
#
loop_
_entity.id
_entity.type
_entity.pdbx_description
1 polymer ?
#
loop_
_entity_poly.entity_id
_entity_poly.type
_entity_poly.pdbx_seq_one_letter_code
_entity_poly.pdbx_strand_id
1 'polypeptide(L)'
;MINKKSKLLSVVCQNCGAKLKIDSDKDTVECQYCKSTFIVEGLKKEADRQEKLEVERLKLESKKLDKEIAKANALAFKKSKFSKVVIVLIIFSLLVAGTALSDRRIGLGIFSFLSTIMLIITYLFGSQVIKENKPNIRLIPWFLGLILFFISFLQLGTEPNISKAIKINWNEDILLAEYLPPAPLDKMLVYLNSLEELSIKIPKATQSNYTKYIKDSKDMGYDVDSESYTNSYKAFNKAGYFIDVGYYAKNKELSIRFRAPIKTSQIKWPTSKFGNVLPIPKSNMGNIKWESSNGFDIYIANTTIEDFNDYVDACKEKGFNVDVYKYNDYFSAKNKDGYDLSVEYEGFNTMSIRIYEP
;
A
#
# COMPACT_ATOMS: atom_id res chain seq x y z
N MET A 1 -43.45 -27.10 -65.96
CA MET A 1 -43.90 -28.21 -65.10
C MET A 1 -42.76 -28.62 -64.19
N ILE A 2 -42.76 -28.19 -62.93
CA ILE A 2 -41.78 -28.63 -61.94
C ILE A 2 -42.25 -29.99 -61.44
N ASN A 3 -41.55 -31.06 -61.86
CA ASN A 3 -41.85 -32.42 -61.43
C ASN A 3 -41.51 -32.55 -59.93
N LYS A 4 -42.53 -32.49 -59.07
CA LYS A 4 -42.40 -32.65 -57.61
C LYS A 4 -42.06 -34.12 -57.35
N LYS A 5 -40.78 -34.45 -57.22
CA LYS A 5 -40.35 -35.80 -56.81
C LYS A 5 -40.96 -36.08 -55.43
N SER A 6 -41.86 -37.05 -55.34
CA SER A 6 -42.43 -37.47 -54.07
C SER A 6 -41.33 -37.98 -53.15
N LYS A 7 -41.34 -37.53 -51.89
CA LYS A 7 -40.27 -37.82 -50.93
C LYS A 7 -40.63 -39.11 -50.22
N LEU A 8 -40.07 -40.23 -50.69
CA LEU A 8 -40.20 -41.53 -50.03
C LEU A 8 -39.54 -41.48 -48.64
N LEU A 9 -40.33 -41.67 -47.59
CA LEU A 9 -39.90 -41.73 -46.19
C LEU A 9 -39.82 -43.18 -45.73
N SER A 10 -38.75 -43.56 -45.03
CA SER A 10 -38.60 -44.88 -44.44
C SER A 10 -38.99 -44.81 -42.96
N VAL A 11 -40.11 -45.43 -42.57
CA VAL A 11 -40.58 -45.48 -41.18
C VAL A 11 -40.84 -46.91 -40.73
N VAL A 12 -40.94 -47.16 -39.43
CA VAL A 12 -41.18 -48.50 -38.88
C VAL A 12 -42.66 -48.68 -38.55
N CYS A 13 -43.25 -49.80 -38.94
CA CYS A 13 -44.63 -50.15 -38.61
C CYS A 13 -44.76 -50.41 -37.10
N GLN A 14 -45.69 -49.73 -36.43
CA GLN A 14 -45.90 -49.86 -34.99
C GLN A 14 -46.54 -51.19 -34.57
N ASN A 15 -47.22 -51.89 -35.47
CA ASN A 15 -47.92 -53.15 -35.16
C ASN A 15 -47.02 -54.39 -35.32
N CYS A 16 -46.12 -54.40 -36.32
CA CYS A 16 -45.28 -55.57 -36.62
C CYS A 16 -43.78 -55.29 -36.75
N GLY A 17 -43.33 -54.04 -36.56
CA GLY A 17 -41.92 -53.66 -36.60
C GLY A 17 -41.27 -53.64 -37.99
N ALA A 18 -42.02 -53.86 -39.06
CA ALA A 18 -41.48 -53.88 -40.42
C ALA A 18 -41.14 -52.47 -40.94
N LYS A 19 -40.06 -52.32 -41.71
CA LYS A 19 -39.70 -51.05 -42.37
C LYS A 19 -40.61 -50.80 -43.56
N LEU A 20 -41.34 -49.69 -43.54
CA LEU A 20 -42.25 -49.24 -44.58
C LEU A 20 -41.62 -48.07 -45.36
N LYS A 21 -41.74 -48.11 -46.69
CA LYS A 21 -41.46 -46.96 -47.55
C LYS A 21 -42.78 -46.27 -47.86
N ILE A 22 -42.97 -45.07 -47.33
CA ILE A 22 -44.20 -44.30 -47.45
C ILE A 22 -43.97 -43.15 -48.42
N ASP A 23 -44.92 -42.91 -49.31
CA ASP A 23 -44.99 -41.69 -50.10
C ASP A 23 -45.52 -40.54 -49.22
N SER A 24 -44.74 -39.45 -49.12
CA SER A 24 -45.07 -38.28 -48.30
C SER A 24 -46.40 -37.62 -48.64
N ASP A 25 -46.93 -37.88 -49.84
CA ASP A 25 -48.08 -37.17 -50.39
C ASP A 25 -49.40 -37.95 -50.22
N LYS A 26 -49.36 -39.12 -49.55
CA LYS A 26 -50.55 -39.92 -49.21
C LYS A 26 -50.98 -39.68 -47.76
N ASP A 27 -52.30 -39.69 -47.52
CA ASP A 27 -52.88 -39.49 -46.18
C ASP A 27 -52.80 -40.75 -45.31
N THR A 28 -52.92 -41.93 -45.94
CA THR A 28 -52.88 -43.23 -45.26
C THR A 28 -51.95 -44.21 -45.98
N VAL A 29 -51.27 -45.06 -45.21
CA VAL A 29 -50.48 -46.18 -45.74
C VAL A 29 -50.90 -47.48 -45.08
N GLU A 30 -51.00 -48.55 -45.87
CA GLU A 30 -51.22 -49.90 -45.37
C GLU A 30 -49.88 -50.64 -45.26
N CYS A 31 -49.63 -51.28 -44.12
CA CYS A 31 -48.45 -52.10 -43.91
C CYS A 31 -48.54 -53.39 -44.73
N GLN A 32 -47.59 -53.59 -45.65
CA GLN A 32 -47.53 -54.78 -46.52
C GLN A 32 -47.39 -56.12 -45.77
N TYR A 33 -46.97 -56.08 -44.50
CA TYR A 33 -46.67 -57.28 -43.71
C TYR A 33 -47.80 -57.67 -42.76
N CYS A 34 -48.47 -56.71 -42.13
CA CYS A 34 -49.54 -57.00 -41.16
C CYS A 34 -50.90 -56.35 -41.50
N LYS A 35 -51.00 -55.73 -42.68
CA LYS A 35 -52.23 -55.14 -43.24
C LYS A 35 -52.89 -54.04 -42.38
N SER A 36 -52.20 -53.53 -41.38
CA SER A 36 -52.69 -52.40 -40.58
C SER A 36 -52.53 -51.09 -41.35
N THR A 37 -53.56 -50.24 -41.29
CA THR A 37 -53.58 -48.92 -41.92
C THR A 37 -53.18 -47.84 -40.92
N PHE A 38 -52.24 -46.97 -41.30
CA PHE A 38 -51.74 -45.87 -40.49
C PHE A 38 -51.92 -44.53 -41.19
N ILE A 39 -52.15 -43.47 -40.39
CA ILE A 39 -52.16 -42.09 -40.87
C ILE A 39 -50.71 -41.63 -41.04
N VAL A 40 -50.36 -41.18 -42.25
CA VAL A 40 -48.99 -40.81 -42.61
C VAL A 40 -48.48 -39.62 -41.78
N GLU A 41 -49.34 -38.66 -41.42
CA GLU A 41 -48.99 -37.53 -40.56
C GLU A 41 -48.57 -37.97 -39.13
N GLY A 42 -49.24 -38.97 -38.56
CA GLY A 42 -48.91 -39.53 -37.25
C GLY A 42 -47.53 -40.22 -37.25
N LEU A 43 -47.26 -41.00 -38.30
CA LEU A 43 -45.97 -41.67 -38.48
C LEU A 43 -44.81 -40.68 -38.72
N LYS A 44 -45.05 -39.58 -39.44
CA LYS A 44 -44.08 -38.48 -39.60
C LYS A 44 -43.73 -37.83 -38.26
N LYS A 45 -44.75 -37.44 -37.47
CA LYS A 45 -44.56 -36.83 -36.14
C LYS A 45 -43.74 -37.72 -35.20
N GLU A 46 -43.96 -39.04 -35.27
CA GLU A 46 -43.22 -39.97 -34.42
C GLU A 46 -41.78 -40.22 -34.90
N ALA A 47 -41.55 -40.31 -36.21
CA ALA A 47 -40.21 -40.36 -36.77
C ALA A 47 -39.40 -39.10 -36.43
N ASP A 48 -39.99 -37.91 -36.57
CA ASP A 48 -39.37 -36.64 -36.19
C ASP A 48 -39.06 -36.57 -34.69
N ARG A 49 -39.93 -37.17 -33.85
CA ARG A 49 -39.72 -37.26 -32.40
C ARG A 49 -38.55 -38.20 -32.06
N GLN A 50 -38.45 -39.34 -32.72
CA GLN A 50 -37.34 -40.28 -32.55
C GLN A 50 -36.01 -39.68 -32.98
N GLU A 51 -35.97 -38.99 -34.12
CA GLU A 51 -34.77 -38.28 -34.61
C GLU A 51 -34.32 -37.19 -33.62
N LYS A 52 -35.25 -36.40 -33.08
CA LYS A 52 -34.93 -35.38 -32.07
C LYS A 52 -34.34 -35.97 -30.79
N LEU A 53 -34.89 -37.10 -30.31
CA LEU A 53 -34.39 -37.80 -29.13
C LEU A 53 -32.99 -38.38 -29.36
N GLU A 54 -32.73 -38.90 -30.56
CA GLU A 54 -31.42 -39.42 -30.94
C GLU A 54 -30.39 -38.29 -31.02
N VAL A 55 -30.73 -37.15 -31.64
CA VAL A 55 -29.87 -35.95 -31.67
C VAL A 55 -29.56 -35.44 -30.26
N GLU A 56 -30.53 -35.47 -29.35
CA GLU A 56 -30.33 -35.05 -27.95
C GLU A 56 -29.42 -36.03 -27.18
N ARG A 57 -29.60 -37.34 -27.38
CA ARG A 57 -28.71 -38.37 -26.83
C ARG A 57 -27.27 -38.18 -27.33
N LEU A 58 -27.09 -37.98 -28.63
CA LEU A 58 -25.77 -37.74 -29.24
C LEU A 58 -25.11 -36.47 -28.67
N LYS A 59 -25.88 -35.39 -28.46
CA LYS A 59 -25.39 -34.17 -27.80
C LYS A 59 -25.01 -34.40 -26.33
N LEU A 60 -25.71 -35.28 -25.62
CA LEU A 60 -25.37 -35.63 -24.24
C LEU A 60 -24.08 -36.45 -24.18
N GLU A 61 -23.94 -37.42 -25.07
CA GLU A 61 -22.74 -38.25 -25.21
C GLU A 61 -21.53 -37.41 -25.62
N SER A 62 -21.68 -36.50 -26.58
CA SER A 62 -20.59 -35.59 -26.98
C SER A 62 -20.15 -34.71 -25.80
N LYS A 63 -21.09 -34.14 -25.03
CA LYS A 63 -20.77 -33.34 -23.82
C LYS A 63 -20.07 -34.16 -22.74
N LYS A 64 -20.45 -35.43 -22.56
CA LYS A 64 -19.78 -36.33 -21.59
C LYS A 64 -18.34 -36.59 -22.03
N LEU A 65 -18.14 -36.88 -23.31
CA LEU A 65 -16.82 -37.10 -23.90
C LEU A 65 -15.93 -35.85 -23.77
N ASP A 66 -16.45 -34.67 -24.11
CA ASP A 66 -15.74 -33.40 -23.95
C ASP A 66 -15.29 -33.16 -22.50
N LYS A 67 -16.14 -33.50 -21.53
CA LYS A 67 -15.85 -33.38 -20.10
C LYS A 67 -14.74 -34.34 -19.66
N GLU A 68 -14.71 -35.56 -20.19
CA GLU A 68 -13.64 -36.54 -19.90
C GLU A 68 -12.30 -36.12 -20.51
N ILE A 69 -12.32 -35.65 -21.76
CA ILE A 69 -11.14 -35.10 -22.44
C ILE A 69 -10.59 -33.90 -21.66
N ALA A 70 -11.45 -32.96 -21.25
CA ALA A 70 -11.04 -31.80 -20.46
C ALA A 70 -10.39 -32.22 -19.12
N LYS A 71 -10.96 -33.23 -18.43
CA LYS A 71 -10.37 -33.78 -17.20
C LYS A 71 -8.99 -34.40 -17.43
N ALA A 72 -8.85 -35.19 -18.50
CA ALA A 72 -7.57 -35.81 -18.86
C ALA A 72 -6.51 -34.75 -19.18
N ASN A 73 -6.86 -33.73 -19.97
CA ASN A 73 -6.00 -32.60 -20.30
C ASN A 73 -5.59 -31.79 -19.06
N ALA A 74 -6.53 -31.51 -18.15
CA ALA A 74 -6.24 -30.83 -16.89
C ALA A 74 -5.26 -31.63 -16.01
N LEU A 75 -5.44 -32.95 -15.93
CA LEU A 75 -4.56 -33.83 -15.15
C LEU A 75 -3.15 -33.90 -15.77
N ALA A 76 -3.07 -34.00 -17.09
CA ALA A 76 -1.81 -33.96 -17.83
C ALA A 76 -1.08 -32.63 -17.63
N PHE A 77 -1.80 -31.51 -17.70
CA PHE A 77 -1.25 -30.18 -17.44
C PHE A 77 -0.69 -30.05 -16.03
N LYS A 78 -1.47 -30.42 -14.99
CA LYS A 78 -1.03 -30.32 -13.58
C LYS A 78 0.24 -31.13 -13.29
N LYS A 79 0.45 -32.25 -14.00
CA LYS A 79 1.66 -33.07 -13.90
C LYS A 79 2.85 -32.54 -14.71
N SER A 80 2.62 -31.65 -15.67
CA SER A 80 3.66 -31.12 -16.55
C SER A 80 4.71 -30.28 -15.81
N LYS A 81 5.94 -30.25 -16.34
CA LYS A 81 7.00 -29.35 -15.84
C LYS A 81 6.60 -27.88 -15.97
N PHE A 82 5.90 -27.54 -17.05
CA PHE A 82 5.41 -26.18 -17.30
C PHE A 82 4.49 -25.68 -16.18
N SER A 83 3.52 -26.49 -15.74
CA SER A 83 2.65 -26.16 -14.60
C SER A 83 3.44 -25.89 -13.32
N LYS A 84 4.48 -26.69 -13.04
CA LYS A 84 5.36 -26.47 -11.88
C LYS A 84 6.12 -25.14 -11.97
N VAL A 85 6.65 -24.81 -13.15
CA VAL A 85 7.33 -23.52 -13.39
C VAL A 85 6.38 -22.34 -13.15
N VAL A 86 5.16 -22.41 -13.68
CA VAL A 86 4.14 -21.36 -13.48
C VAL A 86 3.86 -21.15 -11.99
N ILE A 87 3.69 -22.23 -11.22
CA ILE A 87 3.45 -22.14 -9.76
C ILE A 87 4.62 -21.47 -9.05
N VAL A 88 5.87 -21.85 -9.37
CA VAL A 88 7.06 -21.24 -8.76
C VAL A 88 7.14 -19.74 -9.07
N LEU A 89 6.84 -19.33 -10.31
CA LEU A 89 6.83 -17.93 -10.70
C LEU A 89 5.73 -17.14 -9.97
N ILE A 90 4.54 -17.73 -9.77
CA ILE A 90 3.46 -17.13 -8.98
C ILE A 90 3.93 -16.88 -7.53
N ILE A 91 4.53 -17.88 -6.89
CA ILE A 91 5.03 -17.76 -5.52
C ILE A 91 6.11 -16.68 -5.42
N PHE A 92 7.08 -16.68 -6.33
CA PHE A 92 8.12 -15.65 -6.36
C PHE A 92 7.54 -14.25 -6.57
N SER A 93 6.62 -14.11 -7.51
CA SER A 93 5.95 -12.83 -7.80
C SER A 93 5.18 -12.30 -6.58
N LEU A 94 4.52 -13.18 -5.81
CA LEU A 94 3.86 -12.83 -4.55
C LEU A 94 4.86 -12.38 -3.47
N LEU A 95 6.01 -13.05 -3.34
CA LEU A 95 7.07 -12.64 -2.41
C LEU A 95 7.60 -11.25 -2.76
N VAL A 96 7.86 -10.98 -4.04
CA VAL A 96 8.30 -9.66 -4.51
C VAL A 96 7.24 -8.58 -4.29
N ALA A 97 5.96 -8.89 -4.50
CA ALA A 97 4.88 -7.97 -4.19
C ALA A 97 4.83 -7.63 -2.68
N GLY A 98 5.05 -8.63 -1.82
CA GLY A 98 5.13 -8.44 -0.37
C GLY A 98 6.29 -7.54 0.06
N THR A 99 7.49 -7.75 -0.47
CA THR A 99 8.64 -6.88 -0.16
C THR A 99 8.44 -5.45 -0.69
N ALA A 100 7.83 -5.30 -1.87
CA ALA A 100 7.54 -3.98 -2.44
C ALA A 100 6.61 -3.14 -1.54
N LEU A 101 5.66 -3.77 -0.84
CA LEU A 101 4.77 -3.10 0.13
C LEU A 101 5.55 -2.62 1.36
N SER A 102 6.46 -3.45 1.89
CA SER A 102 7.34 -3.08 3.01
C SER A 102 8.21 -1.88 2.65
N ASP A 103 8.78 -1.88 1.46
CA ASP A 103 9.73 -0.85 1.01
C ASP A 103 9.05 0.38 0.39
N ARG A 104 7.71 0.44 0.40
CA ARG A 104 6.88 1.50 -0.24
C ARG A 104 7.18 1.71 -1.73
N ARG A 105 7.60 0.66 -2.45
CA ARG A 105 7.99 0.69 -3.87
C ARG A 105 6.76 0.47 -4.77
N ILE A 106 5.98 1.53 -4.97
CA ILE A 106 4.68 1.49 -5.69
C ILE A 106 4.82 0.85 -7.09
N GLY A 107 5.84 1.22 -7.87
CA GLY A 107 6.06 0.68 -9.22
C GLY A 107 6.34 -0.83 -9.23
N LEU A 108 7.23 -1.30 -8.36
CA LEU A 108 7.55 -2.74 -8.22
C LEU A 108 6.31 -3.53 -7.78
N GLY A 109 5.52 -2.97 -6.86
CA GLY A 109 4.28 -3.57 -6.38
C GLY A 109 3.25 -3.75 -7.51
N ILE A 110 3.06 -2.74 -8.36
CA ILE A 110 2.10 -2.81 -9.49
C ILE A 110 2.51 -3.89 -10.50
N PHE A 111 3.78 -3.90 -10.92
CA PHE A 111 4.24 -4.85 -11.95
C PHE A 111 4.22 -6.30 -11.44
N SER A 112 4.65 -6.53 -10.20
CA SER A 112 4.60 -7.87 -9.59
C SER A 112 3.16 -8.35 -9.38
N PHE A 113 2.24 -7.47 -8.98
CA PHE A 113 0.83 -7.82 -8.85
C PHE A 113 0.19 -8.20 -10.20
N LEU A 114 0.41 -7.39 -11.24
CA LEU A 114 -0.10 -7.69 -12.59
C LEU A 114 0.50 -8.97 -13.18
N SER A 115 1.80 -9.21 -12.96
CA SER A 115 2.46 -10.47 -13.35
C SER A 115 1.79 -11.66 -12.68
N THR A 116 1.54 -11.56 -11.37
CA THR A 116 0.86 -12.61 -10.59
C THR A 116 -0.51 -12.96 -11.18
N ILE A 117 -1.34 -11.96 -11.49
CA ILE A 117 -2.66 -12.15 -12.08
C ILE A 117 -2.55 -12.91 -13.43
N MET A 118 -1.64 -12.48 -14.31
CA MET A 118 -1.48 -13.09 -15.63
C MET A 118 -1.00 -14.55 -15.56
N LEU A 119 -0.12 -14.86 -14.61
CA LEU A 119 0.34 -16.23 -14.37
C LEU A 119 -0.75 -17.11 -13.76
N ILE A 120 -1.59 -16.58 -12.87
CA ILE A 120 -2.77 -17.29 -12.34
C ILE A 120 -3.75 -17.60 -13.49
N ILE A 121 -4.05 -16.63 -14.35
CA ILE A 121 -4.91 -16.84 -15.53
C ILE A 121 -4.33 -17.92 -16.44
N THR A 122 -3.01 -17.89 -16.68
CA THR A 122 -2.30 -18.94 -17.43
C THR A 122 -2.52 -20.33 -16.84
N TYR A 123 -2.42 -20.45 -15.50
CA TYR A 123 -2.66 -21.70 -14.78
C TYR A 123 -4.13 -22.16 -14.88
N LEU A 124 -5.09 -21.24 -14.78
CA LEU A 124 -6.52 -21.53 -14.88
C LEU A 124 -6.93 -22.03 -16.27
N PHE A 125 -6.35 -21.49 -17.34
CA PHE A 125 -6.53 -22.04 -18.69
C PHE A 125 -5.95 -23.45 -18.81
N GLY A 126 -4.71 -23.65 -18.35
CA GLY A 126 -4.08 -24.97 -18.42
C GLY A 126 -4.81 -26.06 -17.62
N SER A 127 -5.38 -25.69 -16.48
CA SER A 127 -6.18 -26.58 -15.64
C SER A 127 -7.63 -26.78 -16.12
N GLN A 128 -8.00 -26.20 -17.26
CA GLN A 128 -9.35 -26.31 -17.89
C GLN A 128 -10.48 -25.79 -16.98
N VAL A 129 -10.17 -24.89 -16.05
CA VAL A 129 -11.18 -24.24 -15.18
C VAL A 129 -11.94 -23.17 -15.97
N ILE A 130 -11.24 -22.44 -16.83
CA ILE A 130 -11.81 -21.45 -17.75
C ILE A 130 -11.90 -22.08 -19.14
N LYS A 131 -13.09 -22.03 -19.76
CA LYS A 131 -13.31 -22.59 -21.10
C LYS A 131 -12.58 -21.77 -22.16
N GLU A 132 -11.91 -22.49 -23.05
CA GLU A 132 -11.16 -21.90 -24.17
C GLU A 132 -12.12 -21.59 -25.33
N ASN A 133 -12.09 -20.35 -25.84
CA ASN A 133 -12.83 -19.98 -27.06
C ASN A 133 -11.96 -20.06 -28.32
N LYS A 134 -10.63 -19.89 -28.20
CA LYS A 134 -9.63 -19.99 -29.29
C LYS A 134 -8.25 -20.44 -28.77
N PRO A 135 -7.54 -21.34 -29.47
CA PRO A 135 -6.28 -21.92 -28.98
C PRO A 135 -5.11 -20.90 -28.86
N ASN A 136 -5.02 -19.93 -29.77
CA ASN A 136 -3.91 -18.96 -29.78
C ASN A 136 -3.96 -17.92 -28.65
N ILE A 137 -5.11 -17.77 -27.97
CA ILE A 137 -5.28 -16.80 -26.87
C ILE A 137 -4.64 -17.32 -25.58
N ARG A 138 -4.47 -18.63 -25.44
CA ARG A 138 -3.97 -19.28 -24.21
C ARG A 138 -2.55 -18.86 -23.83
N LEU A 139 -1.69 -18.55 -24.80
CA LEU A 139 -0.29 -18.20 -24.56
C LEU A 139 -0.07 -16.71 -24.29
N ILE A 140 -1.06 -15.84 -24.57
CA ILE A 140 -0.92 -14.40 -24.40
C ILE A 140 -0.68 -14.02 -22.92
N PRO A 141 -1.48 -14.52 -21.94
CA PRO A 141 -1.23 -14.22 -20.53
C PRO A 141 0.12 -14.74 -20.04
N TRP A 142 0.61 -15.84 -20.61
CA TRP A 142 1.92 -16.40 -20.26
C TRP A 142 3.06 -15.44 -20.64
N PHE A 143 3.10 -14.99 -21.90
CA PHE A 143 4.14 -14.07 -22.36
C PHE A 143 4.05 -12.71 -21.68
N LEU A 144 2.84 -12.18 -21.48
CA LEU A 144 2.65 -10.92 -20.77
C LEU A 144 3.07 -11.02 -19.30
N GLY A 145 2.69 -12.12 -18.63
CA GLY A 145 3.10 -12.41 -17.26
C GLY A 145 4.61 -12.49 -17.11
N LEU A 146 5.31 -13.15 -18.05
CA LEU A 146 6.77 -13.21 -18.07
C LEU A 146 7.44 -11.85 -18.29
N ILE A 147 6.95 -11.04 -19.23
CA ILE A 147 7.51 -9.70 -19.48
C ILE A 147 7.44 -8.85 -18.20
N LEU A 148 6.27 -8.84 -17.55
CA LEU A 148 6.07 -8.11 -16.30
C LEU A 148 6.91 -8.67 -15.15
N PHE A 149 7.08 -10.00 -15.11
CA PHE A 149 7.95 -10.68 -14.14
C PHE A 149 9.40 -10.22 -14.33
N PHE A 150 9.92 -10.22 -15.55
CA PHE A 150 11.29 -9.77 -15.85
C PHE A 150 11.50 -8.29 -15.52
N ILE A 151 10.53 -7.42 -15.84
CA ILE A 151 10.59 -6.00 -15.46
C ILE A 151 10.68 -5.84 -13.94
N SER A 152 9.85 -6.59 -13.20
CA SER A 152 9.88 -6.59 -11.74
C SER A 152 11.24 -7.10 -11.22
N PHE A 153 11.77 -8.16 -11.81
CA PHE A 153 13.08 -8.72 -11.46
C PHE A 153 14.23 -7.73 -11.66
N LEU A 154 14.27 -7.03 -12.80
CA LEU A 154 15.28 -5.99 -13.07
C LEU A 154 15.23 -4.85 -12.04
N GLN A 155 14.06 -4.56 -11.49
CA GLN A 155 13.88 -3.52 -10.48
C GLN A 155 14.33 -3.94 -9.08
N LEU A 156 14.45 -5.24 -8.73
CA LEU A 156 14.88 -5.66 -7.39
C LEU A 156 16.24 -5.08 -6.98
N GLY A 157 17.18 -4.89 -7.91
CA GLY A 157 18.49 -4.29 -7.64
C GLY A 157 18.55 -2.75 -7.61
N THR A 158 17.40 -2.08 -7.78
CA THR A 158 17.32 -0.61 -7.75
C THR A 158 16.85 -0.14 -6.38
N GLU A 159 17.54 0.87 -5.84
CA GLU A 159 17.16 1.56 -4.60
C GLU A 159 15.70 2.06 -4.68
N PRO A 160 14.94 2.02 -3.55
CA PRO A 160 13.61 2.60 -3.51
C PRO A 160 13.66 4.05 -3.98
N ASN A 161 12.67 4.45 -4.80
CA ASN A 161 12.42 5.86 -5.10
C ASN A 161 11.96 6.52 -3.80
N ILE A 162 12.90 6.94 -2.96
CA ILE A 162 12.74 8.05 -2.04
C ILE A 162 12.17 9.20 -2.90
N SER A 163 11.18 9.93 -2.40
CA SER A 163 10.49 11.03 -3.10
C SER A 163 11.42 11.72 -4.07
N LYS A 164 11.04 11.89 -5.34
CA LYS A 164 11.97 12.45 -6.32
C LYS A 164 12.34 13.86 -5.87
N ALA A 165 13.62 14.10 -5.56
CA ALA A 165 14.09 15.43 -5.20
C ALA A 165 13.73 16.41 -6.32
N ILE A 166 12.93 17.42 -5.96
CA ILE A 166 12.44 18.44 -6.88
C ILE A 166 13.35 19.66 -6.81
N LYS A 167 13.39 20.41 -7.91
CA LYS A 167 14.00 21.73 -7.90
C LYS A 167 13.03 22.70 -7.22
N ILE A 168 13.53 23.48 -6.26
CA ILE A 168 12.72 24.44 -5.48
C ILE A 168 13.32 25.84 -5.63
N ASN A 169 12.46 26.84 -5.80
CA ASN A 169 12.87 28.23 -5.69
C ASN A 169 12.81 28.64 -4.21
N TRP A 170 13.99 28.78 -3.57
CA TRP A 170 14.09 28.98 -2.13
C TRP A 170 13.21 30.11 -1.61
N ASN A 171 13.23 31.28 -2.23
CA ASN A 171 12.54 32.46 -1.74
C ASN A 171 11.04 32.50 -2.07
N GLU A 172 10.58 31.69 -3.03
CA GLU A 172 9.17 31.65 -3.44
C GLU A 172 8.42 30.49 -2.80
N ASP A 173 9.07 29.33 -2.67
CA ASP A 173 8.44 28.08 -2.27
C ASP A 173 8.60 27.77 -0.78
N ILE A 174 9.65 28.29 -0.11
CA ILE A 174 9.91 28.01 1.31
C ILE A 174 9.37 29.14 2.17
N LEU A 175 8.39 28.82 3.02
CA LEU A 175 7.65 29.81 3.82
C LEU A 175 8.52 30.53 4.85
N LEU A 176 9.60 29.88 5.28
CA LEU A 176 10.55 30.38 6.28
C LEU A 176 11.92 30.77 5.66
N ALA A 177 11.98 30.95 4.34
CA ALA A 177 13.22 31.18 3.60
C ALA A 177 14.03 32.37 4.15
N GLU A 178 13.34 33.46 4.53
CA GLU A 178 13.97 34.71 4.99
C GLU A 178 14.74 34.56 6.31
N TYR A 179 14.44 33.54 7.10
CA TYR A 179 15.09 33.29 8.39
C TYR A 179 16.25 32.30 8.29
N LEU A 180 16.53 31.75 7.10
CA LEU A 180 17.49 30.67 6.90
C LEU A 180 18.49 31.00 5.77
N PRO A 181 19.72 30.46 5.85
CA PRO A 181 20.59 30.46 4.69
C PRO A 181 19.94 29.67 3.54
N PRO A 182 20.14 30.08 2.28
CA PRO A 182 19.71 29.29 1.13
C PRO A 182 20.29 27.87 1.17
N ALA A 183 19.50 26.89 0.73
CA ALA A 183 19.99 25.53 0.58
C ALA A 183 21.28 25.49 -0.27
N PRO A 184 22.26 24.66 0.11
CA PRO A 184 23.53 24.57 -0.62
C PRO A 184 23.41 23.92 -2.01
N LEU A 185 22.26 23.31 -2.34
CA LEU A 185 21.98 22.66 -3.62
C LEU A 185 20.51 22.86 -4.02
N ASP A 186 20.24 22.91 -5.32
CA ASP A 186 18.93 23.22 -5.90
C ASP A 186 17.87 22.12 -5.74
N LYS A 187 18.29 20.87 -5.48
CA LYS A 187 17.37 19.72 -5.40
C LYS A 187 17.22 19.27 -3.97
N MET A 188 15.98 19.17 -3.52
CA MET A 188 15.67 18.77 -2.16
C MET A 188 14.36 17.98 -2.06
N LEU A 189 14.21 17.33 -0.92
CA LEU A 189 13.03 16.61 -0.46
C LEU A 189 12.41 17.46 0.64
N VAL A 190 11.17 17.90 0.46
CA VAL A 190 10.44 18.67 1.47
C VAL A 190 9.46 17.73 2.14
N TYR A 191 9.63 17.54 3.45
CA TYR A 191 8.73 16.74 4.27
C TYR A 191 7.67 17.61 4.94
N LEU A 192 8.07 18.79 5.39
CA LEU A 192 7.22 19.76 6.03
C LEU A 192 7.65 21.16 5.62
N ASN A 193 6.69 22.02 5.31
CA ASN A 193 6.91 23.43 4.99
C ASN A 193 5.68 24.20 5.47
N SER A 194 5.77 24.76 6.67
CA SER A 194 4.75 25.61 7.27
C SER A 194 5.39 26.90 7.79
N LEU A 195 4.58 27.81 8.30
CA LEU A 195 5.06 29.01 9.01
C LEU A 195 5.67 28.69 10.39
N GLU A 196 5.60 27.44 10.84
CA GLU A 196 6.07 27.00 12.16
C GLU A 196 7.26 26.06 12.05
N GLU A 197 7.33 25.24 11.01
CA GLU A 197 8.41 24.26 10.85
C GLU A 197 8.72 24.00 9.37
N LEU A 198 10.01 23.84 9.09
CA LEU A 198 10.54 23.37 7.82
C LEU A 198 11.38 22.11 8.09
N SER A 199 11.13 21.05 7.34
CA SER A 199 11.96 19.83 7.36
C SER A 199 12.28 19.40 5.94
N ILE A 200 13.58 19.46 5.61
CA ILE A 200 14.09 19.15 4.28
C ILE A 200 15.27 18.19 4.33
N LYS A 201 15.45 17.44 3.23
CA LYS A 201 16.66 16.69 2.95
C LYS A 201 17.23 17.05 1.59
N ILE A 202 18.54 17.19 1.54
CA ILE A 202 19.27 17.62 0.35
C ILE A 202 20.19 16.46 -0.06
N PRO A 203 19.81 15.66 -1.08
CA PRO A 203 20.62 14.56 -1.54
C PRO A 203 21.85 15.05 -2.32
N LYS A 204 22.87 14.18 -2.41
CA LYS A 204 24.16 14.47 -3.04
C LYS A 204 24.94 15.62 -2.36
N ALA A 205 24.61 15.94 -1.11
CA ALA A 205 25.38 16.86 -0.31
C ALA A 205 26.74 16.24 0.06
N THR A 206 27.73 17.11 0.23
CA THR A 206 29.09 16.77 0.67
C THR A 206 29.35 17.33 2.06
N GLN A 207 30.44 16.88 2.70
CA GLN A 207 30.90 17.48 3.96
C GLN A 207 31.14 18.99 3.80
N SER A 208 31.63 19.43 2.65
CA SER A 208 31.85 20.86 2.37
C SER A 208 30.53 21.63 2.32
N ASN A 209 29.46 21.06 1.75
CA ASN A 209 28.13 21.68 1.79
C ASN A 209 27.63 21.82 3.23
N TYR A 210 27.81 20.80 4.08
CA TYR A 210 27.48 20.87 5.50
C TYR A 210 28.27 22.00 6.20
N THR A 211 29.59 21.98 6.12
CA THR A 211 30.45 22.98 6.79
C THR A 211 30.12 24.40 6.35
N LYS A 212 29.87 24.60 5.04
CA LYS A 212 29.44 25.90 4.52
C LYS A 212 28.10 26.33 5.10
N TYR A 213 27.11 25.44 5.11
CA TYR A 213 25.78 25.75 5.62
C TYR A 213 25.79 26.09 7.12
N ILE A 214 26.63 25.42 7.92
CA ILE A 214 26.83 25.77 9.34
C ILE A 214 27.45 27.16 9.48
N LYS A 215 28.46 27.49 8.66
CA LYS A 215 29.05 28.83 8.65
C LYS A 215 28.00 29.89 8.32
N ASP A 216 27.24 29.69 7.24
CA ASP A 216 26.22 30.66 6.82
C ASP A 216 25.10 30.79 7.89
N SER A 217 24.77 29.70 8.59
CA SER A 217 23.82 29.74 9.72
C SER A 217 24.36 30.58 10.88
N LYS A 218 25.63 30.42 11.25
CA LYS A 218 26.27 31.25 12.28
C LYS A 218 26.35 32.72 11.86
N ASP A 219 26.64 32.99 10.60
CA ASP A 219 26.65 34.35 10.04
C ASP A 219 25.26 35.02 10.12
N MET A 220 24.18 34.23 10.10
CA MET A 220 22.79 34.68 10.36
C MET A 220 22.42 34.74 11.85
N GLY A 221 23.37 34.52 12.76
CA GLY A 221 23.16 34.64 14.20
C GLY A 221 22.57 33.41 14.88
N TYR A 222 22.65 32.23 14.27
CA TYR A 222 22.33 30.95 14.93
C TYR A 222 23.52 30.50 15.78
N ASP A 223 23.72 31.12 16.94
CA ASP A 223 24.82 30.83 17.87
C ASP A 223 24.37 30.75 19.35
N VAL A 224 23.07 30.92 19.64
CA VAL A 224 22.50 30.81 20.98
C VAL A 224 22.23 29.35 21.32
N ASP A 225 22.59 28.91 22.54
CA ASP A 225 22.46 27.52 23.02
C ASP A 225 22.95 26.48 22.00
N SER A 226 24.07 26.79 21.33
CA SER A 226 24.53 25.96 20.23
C SER A 226 25.21 24.68 20.71
N GLU A 227 24.88 23.57 20.08
CA GLU A 227 25.58 22.30 20.20
C GLU A 227 26.17 21.90 18.85
N SER A 228 27.45 21.51 18.86
CA SER A 228 28.18 21.14 17.65
C SER A 228 28.87 19.81 17.84
N TYR A 229 28.61 18.89 16.92
CA TYR A 229 29.27 17.60 16.80
C TYR A 229 29.86 17.45 15.39
N THR A 230 30.54 16.34 15.12
CA THR A 230 31.22 16.10 13.84
C THR A 230 30.28 16.25 12.63
N ASN A 231 29.05 15.76 12.76
CA ASN A 231 28.07 15.70 11.67
C ASN A 231 26.70 16.24 12.06
N SER A 232 26.60 16.96 13.18
CA SER A 232 25.36 17.63 13.56
C SER A 232 25.65 18.97 14.21
N TYR A 233 24.72 19.90 14.03
CA TYR A 233 24.76 21.22 14.61
C TYR A 233 23.33 21.65 14.91
N LYS A 234 23.07 22.09 16.15
CA LYS A 234 21.81 22.71 16.51
C LYS A 234 22.06 24.01 17.25
N ALA A 235 21.23 25.02 17.02
CA ALA A 235 21.34 26.32 17.67
C ALA A 235 20.05 27.12 17.54
N PHE A 236 19.90 28.13 18.38
CA PHE A 236 18.91 29.18 18.26
C PHE A 236 19.54 30.46 17.74
N ASN A 237 18.72 31.34 17.16
CA ASN A 237 19.08 32.74 17.01
C ASN A 237 18.46 33.61 18.12
N LYS A 238 18.83 34.90 18.17
CA LYS A 238 18.33 35.83 19.19
C LYS A 238 16.81 36.08 19.16
N ALA A 239 16.15 35.77 18.05
CA ALA A 239 14.70 35.86 17.91
C ALA A 239 13.99 34.56 18.34
N GLY A 240 14.73 33.50 18.69
CA GLY A 240 14.19 32.22 19.14
C GLY A 240 13.89 31.22 18.02
N TYR A 241 14.32 31.49 16.79
CA TYR A 241 14.25 30.50 15.72
C TYR A 241 15.29 29.42 15.97
N PHE A 242 14.92 28.17 15.73
CA PHE A 242 15.77 27.00 15.99
C PHE A 242 16.18 26.35 14.68
N ILE A 243 17.46 26.00 14.55
CA ILE A 243 18.00 25.19 13.46
C ILE A 243 18.61 23.89 14.01
N ASP A 244 18.38 22.78 13.32
CA ASP A 244 19.00 21.48 13.54
C ASP A 244 19.44 20.92 12.18
N VAL A 245 20.74 20.77 12.01
CA VAL A 245 21.38 20.39 10.76
C VAL A 245 22.18 19.11 11.00
N GLY A 246 21.92 18.08 10.20
CA GLY A 246 22.63 16.80 10.25
C GLY A 246 23.19 16.40 8.90
N TYR A 247 24.42 15.87 8.86
CA TYR A 247 25.05 15.33 7.66
C TYR A 247 25.24 13.82 7.73
N TYR A 248 24.57 13.11 6.81
CA TYR A 248 24.63 11.65 6.70
C TYR A 248 25.61 11.24 5.60
N ALA A 249 26.88 11.09 5.95
CA ALA A 249 27.97 10.82 5.00
C ALA A 249 27.73 9.58 4.11
N LYS A 250 27.17 8.49 4.67
CA LYS A 250 26.85 7.26 3.91
C LYS A 250 25.87 7.51 2.77
N ASN A 251 24.88 8.37 3.02
CA ASN A 251 23.81 8.67 2.07
C ASN A 251 24.13 9.92 1.23
N LYS A 252 25.23 10.62 1.52
CA LYS A 252 25.58 11.92 0.95
C LYS A 252 24.39 12.88 1.03
N GLU A 253 23.85 13.03 2.24
CA GLU A 253 22.60 13.75 2.48
C GLU A 253 22.77 14.77 3.61
N LEU A 254 22.27 15.99 3.39
CA LEU A 254 22.15 17.02 4.41
C LEU A 254 20.68 17.12 4.83
N SER A 255 20.41 16.92 6.11
CA SER A 255 19.10 17.13 6.71
C SER A 255 19.08 18.49 7.41
N ILE A 256 18.03 19.26 7.17
CA ILE A 256 17.81 20.55 7.84
C ILE A 256 16.40 20.50 8.42
N ARG A 257 16.30 20.67 9.72
CA ARG A 257 15.06 20.97 10.43
C ARG A 257 15.17 22.40 10.97
N PHE A 258 14.07 23.12 10.86
CA PHE A 258 13.99 24.50 11.31
C PHE A 258 12.63 24.74 11.96
N ARG A 259 12.60 25.41 13.11
CA ARG A 259 11.36 25.75 13.83
C ARG A 259 11.30 27.24 14.09
N ALA A 260 10.13 27.84 13.87
CA ALA A 260 9.82 29.18 14.31
C ALA A 260 9.73 29.25 15.85
N PRO A 261 9.91 30.44 16.46
CA PRO A 261 9.80 30.61 17.90
C PRO A 261 8.41 30.22 18.39
N ILE A 262 8.34 29.57 19.54
CA ILE A 262 7.07 29.23 20.18
C ILE A 262 6.38 30.52 20.64
N LYS A 263 5.16 30.75 20.16
CA LYS A 263 4.35 31.90 20.57
C LYS A 263 3.84 31.68 21.99
N THR A 264 4.37 32.45 22.93
CA THR A 264 3.99 32.37 24.35
C THR A 264 3.20 33.59 24.80
N SER A 265 2.41 33.41 25.86
CA SER A 265 1.62 34.46 26.50
C SER A 265 1.51 34.17 27.99
N GLN A 266 0.97 35.11 28.78
CA GLN A 266 0.67 34.82 30.18
C GLN A 266 -0.42 33.74 30.26
N ILE A 267 -0.12 32.66 30.96
CA ILE A 267 -1.02 31.53 31.18
C ILE A 267 -1.42 31.46 32.66
N LYS A 268 -2.62 30.94 32.90
CA LYS A 268 -2.98 30.42 34.22
C LYS A 268 -2.54 28.96 34.29
N TRP A 269 -1.94 28.57 35.40
CA TRP A 269 -1.57 27.17 35.60
C TRP A 269 -2.81 26.27 35.54
N PRO A 270 -2.76 25.13 34.83
CA PRO A 270 -3.90 24.23 34.73
C PRO A 270 -4.41 23.80 36.11
N THR A 271 -5.73 23.83 36.29
CA THR A 271 -6.40 23.35 37.52
C THR A 271 -7.02 21.96 37.35
N SER A 272 -6.73 21.32 36.22
CA SER A 272 -7.13 19.94 35.90
C SER A 272 -6.43 18.93 36.81
N LYS A 273 -6.86 17.66 36.75
CA LYS A 273 -6.25 16.56 37.53
C LYS A 273 -4.73 16.48 37.36
N PHE A 274 -4.23 16.88 36.18
CA PHE A 274 -2.81 16.88 35.86
C PHE A 274 -2.05 18.07 36.44
N GLY A 275 -2.61 19.29 36.32
CA GLY A 275 -1.96 20.49 36.87
C GLY A 275 -1.87 20.45 38.40
N ASN A 276 -2.83 19.80 39.07
CA ASN A 276 -2.87 19.67 40.53
C ASN A 276 -1.83 18.70 41.11
N VAL A 277 -1.32 17.74 40.32
CA VAL A 277 -0.28 16.81 40.77
C VAL A 277 1.13 17.34 40.54
N LEU A 278 1.28 18.45 39.79
CA LEU A 278 2.56 19.05 39.45
C LEU A 278 2.86 20.30 40.30
N PRO A 279 4.14 20.65 40.51
CA PRO A 279 4.50 21.96 41.04
C PRO A 279 4.18 23.06 40.01
N ILE A 280 4.05 24.30 40.47
CA ILE A 280 3.85 25.46 39.59
C ILE A 280 5.23 25.98 39.17
N PRO A 281 5.52 26.13 37.87
CA PRO A 281 6.77 26.73 37.40
C PRO A 281 6.92 28.17 37.87
N LYS A 282 8.17 28.64 37.98
CA LYS A 282 8.48 30.02 38.39
C LYS A 282 7.95 31.07 37.41
N SER A 283 7.99 30.77 36.12
CA SER A 283 7.45 31.63 35.05
C SER A 283 6.00 31.26 34.74
N ASN A 284 5.18 32.27 34.46
CA ASN A 284 3.81 32.11 33.96
C ASN A 284 3.67 32.45 32.47
N MET A 285 4.79 32.61 31.75
CA MET A 285 4.79 32.81 30.31
C MET A 285 4.87 31.45 29.63
N GLY A 286 3.86 31.08 28.86
CA GLY A 286 3.82 29.77 28.24
C GLY A 286 2.89 29.62 27.05
N ASN A 287 2.83 28.39 26.55
CA ASN A 287 1.97 27.95 25.47
C ASN A 287 1.42 26.57 25.81
N ILE A 288 0.11 26.45 26.00
CA ILE A 288 -0.55 25.14 26.15
C ILE A 288 -0.71 24.56 24.75
N LYS A 289 0.14 23.60 24.40
CA LYS A 289 0.14 22.97 23.08
C LYS A 289 -1.11 22.13 22.89
N TRP A 290 -1.47 21.35 23.91
CA TRP A 290 -2.73 20.62 24.01
C TRP A 290 -3.00 20.23 25.46
N GLU A 291 -4.28 20.09 25.79
CA GLU A 291 -4.77 19.50 27.04
C GLU A 291 -5.98 18.63 26.71
N SER A 292 -6.03 17.43 27.27
CA SER A 292 -7.11 16.47 27.07
C SER A 292 -7.41 15.72 28.37
N SER A 293 -8.36 14.78 28.33
CA SER A 293 -8.61 13.87 29.45
C SER A 293 -7.41 12.99 29.81
N ASN A 294 -6.48 12.79 28.87
CA ASN A 294 -5.41 11.80 28.98
C ASN A 294 -4.04 12.42 29.30
N GLY A 295 -3.93 13.75 29.32
CA GLY A 295 -2.69 14.45 29.62
C GLY A 295 -2.68 15.90 29.14
N PHE A 296 -1.52 16.53 29.24
CA PHE A 296 -1.24 17.80 28.57
C PHE A 296 0.23 17.92 28.15
N ASP A 297 0.50 18.87 27.26
CA ASP A 297 1.83 19.33 26.85
C ASP A 297 1.85 20.86 26.88
N ILE A 298 2.77 21.43 27.65
CA ILE A 298 2.90 22.87 27.85
C ILE A 298 4.35 23.30 27.73
N TYR A 299 4.58 24.41 27.06
CA TYR A 299 5.86 25.11 27.06
C TYR A 299 5.82 26.26 28.05
N ILE A 300 6.89 26.41 28.84
CA ILE A 300 7.11 27.49 29.78
C ILE A 300 8.36 28.25 29.35
N ALA A 301 8.17 29.46 28.84
CA ALA A 301 9.25 30.38 28.47
C ALA A 301 9.82 31.09 29.71
N ASN A 302 10.96 31.77 29.53
CA ASN A 302 11.71 32.43 30.60
C ASN A 302 12.09 31.46 31.74
N THR A 303 12.41 30.22 31.39
CA THR A 303 12.90 29.20 32.31
C THR A 303 14.38 29.01 32.04
N THR A 304 15.28 29.45 32.92
CA THR A 304 16.71 29.16 32.75
C THR A 304 16.99 27.68 33.00
N ILE A 305 18.21 27.21 32.71
CA ILE A 305 18.60 25.83 33.02
C ILE A 305 18.56 25.56 34.53
N GLU A 306 18.85 26.56 35.36
CA GLU A 306 18.70 26.48 36.82
C GLU A 306 17.23 26.36 37.22
N ASP A 307 16.35 27.21 36.66
CA ASP A 307 14.91 27.13 36.94
C ASP A 307 14.31 25.77 36.51
N PHE A 308 14.82 25.18 35.42
CA PHE A 308 14.47 23.83 35.00
C PHE A 308 14.91 22.77 36.04
N ASN A 309 16.14 22.84 36.52
CA ASN A 309 16.64 21.90 37.52
C ASN A 309 15.87 22.02 38.85
N ASP A 310 15.58 23.25 39.29
CA ASP A 310 14.74 23.52 40.46
C ASP A 310 13.32 22.94 40.27
N TYR A 311 12.73 23.09 39.08
CA TYR A 311 11.42 22.52 38.77
C TYR A 311 11.44 20.98 38.77
N VAL A 312 12.50 20.36 38.26
CA VAL A 312 12.70 18.90 38.31
C VAL A 312 12.77 18.41 39.77
N ASP A 313 13.48 19.11 40.64
CA ASP A 313 13.57 18.74 42.05
C ASP A 313 12.22 18.91 42.76
N ALA A 314 11.48 19.99 42.48
CA ALA A 314 10.11 20.15 42.95
C ALA A 314 9.16 19.04 42.46
N CYS A 315 9.36 18.52 41.25
CA CYS A 315 8.59 17.38 40.74
C CYS A 315 8.88 16.10 41.54
N LYS A 316 10.15 15.85 41.88
CA LYS A 316 10.53 14.71 42.74
C LYS A 316 9.91 14.83 44.13
N GLU A 317 9.91 16.04 44.72
CA GLU A 317 9.24 16.32 46.00
C GLU A 317 7.73 16.11 45.94
N LYS A 318 7.11 16.38 44.79
CA LYS A 318 5.70 16.05 44.50
C LYS A 318 5.43 14.56 44.28
N GLY A 319 6.46 13.72 44.36
CA GLY A 319 6.34 12.26 44.31
C GLY A 319 6.60 11.65 42.94
N PHE A 320 7.07 12.42 41.95
CA PHE A 320 7.56 11.87 40.68
C PHE A 320 8.98 11.32 40.87
N ASN A 321 9.09 10.18 41.54
CA ASN A 321 10.36 9.56 41.94
C ASN A 321 10.42 8.05 41.67
N VAL A 322 9.46 7.53 40.89
CA VAL A 322 9.39 6.13 40.43
C VAL A 322 9.89 6.06 38.98
N ASP A 323 10.56 4.98 38.59
CA ASP A 323 11.08 4.79 37.22
C ASP A 323 11.88 5.99 36.68
N VAL A 324 12.69 6.62 37.55
CA VAL A 324 13.38 7.87 37.23
C VAL A 324 14.42 7.68 36.12
N TYR A 325 14.32 8.52 35.11
CA TYR A 325 15.33 8.71 34.08
C TYR A 325 15.71 10.20 34.02
N LYS A 326 16.99 10.51 34.16
CA LYS A 326 17.51 11.88 34.11
C LYS A 326 18.71 11.92 33.16
N TYR A 327 18.66 12.85 32.23
CA TYR A 327 19.76 13.28 31.40
C TYR A 327 19.90 14.81 31.48
N ASN A 328 20.99 15.37 30.95
CA ASN A 328 21.37 16.78 31.09
C ASN A 328 20.17 17.76 31.05
N ASP A 329 19.43 17.71 29.95
CA ASP A 329 18.28 18.54 29.60
C ASP A 329 16.94 17.82 29.74
N TYR A 330 16.91 16.58 30.22
CA TYR A 330 15.69 15.77 30.24
C TYR A 330 15.47 15.07 31.57
N PHE A 331 14.22 15.03 32.03
CA PHE A 331 13.79 14.27 33.20
C PHE A 331 12.48 13.56 32.90
N SER A 332 12.38 12.28 33.23
CA SER A 332 11.10 11.58 33.29
C SER A 332 11.01 10.71 34.52
N ALA A 333 9.79 10.62 35.06
CA ALA A 333 9.50 9.78 36.21
C ALA A 333 7.99 9.56 36.31
N LYS A 334 7.61 8.52 37.05
CA LYS A 334 6.24 8.30 37.47
C LYS A 334 6.02 8.74 38.90
N ASN A 335 4.77 9.04 39.23
CA ASN A 335 4.35 9.12 40.62
C ASN A 335 3.70 7.81 41.10
N LYS A 336 3.42 7.70 42.40
CA LYS A 336 2.80 6.53 43.02
C LYS A 336 1.42 6.18 42.44
N ASP A 337 0.72 7.16 41.89
CA ASP A 337 -0.61 7.01 41.31
C ASP A 337 -0.54 6.57 39.83
N GLY A 338 0.67 6.44 39.28
CA GLY A 338 0.95 5.92 37.95
C GLY A 338 1.09 6.99 36.85
N TYR A 339 0.92 8.27 37.16
CA TYR A 339 1.07 9.34 36.17
C TYR A 339 2.50 9.37 35.64
N ASP A 340 2.65 9.48 34.33
CA ASP A 340 3.95 9.54 33.65
C ASP A 340 4.28 10.99 33.28
N LEU A 341 5.35 11.53 33.87
CA LEU A 341 5.83 12.88 33.65
C LEU A 341 7.12 12.86 32.83
N SER A 342 7.21 13.74 31.84
CA SER A 342 8.43 14.10 31.12
C SER A 342 8.60 15.62 31.14
N VAL A 343 9.80 16.08 31.46
CA VAL A 343 10.19 17.49 31.49
C VAL A 343 11.49 17.64 30.71
N GLU A 344 11.52 18.54 29.73
CA GLU A 344 12.67 18.76 28.86
C GLU A 344 13.02 20.25 28.79
N TYR A 345 14.31 20.57 28.87
CA TYR A 345 14.84 21.89 28.57
C TYR A 345 15.13 21.97 27.08
N GLU A 346 14.28 22.69 26.34
CA GLU A 346 14.32 22.76 24.88
C GLU A 346 15.42 23.70 24.36
N GLY A 347 16.06 24.47 25.24
CA GLY A 347 16.91 25.60 24.89
C GLY A 347 16.13 26.90 24.76
N PHE A 348 16.86 28.01 24.59
CA PHE A 348 16.32 29.36 24.51
C PHE A 348 15.41 29.72 25.71
N ASN A 349 15.87 29.36 26.91
CA ASN A 349 15.14 29.54 28.18
C ASN A 349 13.70 29.01 28.14
N THR A 350 13.50 27.84 27.52
CA THR A 350 12.18 27.21 27.39
C THR A 350 12.22 25.79 27.93
N MET A 351 11.26 25.48 28.80
CA MET A 351 11.02 24.14 29.33
C MET A 351 9.71 23.60 28.77
N SER A 352 9.68 22.35 28.32
CA SER A 352 8.45 21.61 28.01
C SER A 352 8.10 20.69 29.18
N ILE A 353 6.81 20.62 29.51
CA ILE A 353 6.27 19.74 30.53
C ILE A 353 5.16 18.93 29.89
N ARG A 354 5.29 17.61 29.95
CA ARG A 354 4.33 16.66 29.41
C ARG A 354 3.97 15.65 30.48
N ILE A 355 2.67 15.44 30.68
CA ILE A 355 2.17 14.46 31.63
C ILE A 355 1.04 13.66 31.01
N TYR A 356 1.03 12.35 31.29
CA TYR A 356 -0.01 11.42 30.86
C TYR A 356 -0.63 10.72 32.07
N GLU A 357 -1.89 10.30 31.90
CA GLU A 357 -2.56 9.43 32.86
C GLU A 357 -1.97 7.99 32.84
N PRO A 358 -2.15 7.21 33.92
CA PRO A 358 -1.65 5.84 34.05
C PRO A 358 -2.16 4.85 33.00
#